data_AF-A0A7W7Q0I0-F1
#
_entry.id   AF-A0A7W7Q0I0-F1
#
_cell.length_a   1.000
_cell.length_b   1.000
_cell.length_c   1.000
_cell.angle_alpha   90.00
_cell.angle_beta   90.00
_cell.angle_gamma   90.00
#
_symmetry.space_group_name_H-M   'P 1'
#
loop_
_entity.id
_entity.type
_entity.pdbx_description
1 polymer ?
#
loop_
_entity_poly.entity_id
_entity_poly.type
_entity_poly.pdbx_seq_one_letter_code
_entity_poly.pdbx_strand_id
1 'polypeptide(L)'
;MVRLLPQTYRILAEAEQAIGRLDEAAARLPNRAGLVRLAQLRDVHGSGELGGVFGALRELLLADLPGNAGTPEVDLGLRRYLRANDEAVAWVRAGGLINLTLFSRLGSILDGAADSLGHIDDDEVMEIAWRTGPGWLGGPDPRDAYLVAVPPGAELQTSGMQWSAWVDSGCEAPLLARVALGHYQLSVLSPVAHAGHLSRLYITLALIREGALADPLLPVSEWLSRHRDDYRDRILDMVHKGDLDGFLVFFATGIADLCRNQLRFIDRVERISAEHLSRIGRRMDGIVRVTRDLAATPITTNSQIAQRCGISVQQAASLTKQLQRIGVVRSMNGRNHPQVFTVPDVMDLFELNYPTPPDGDDEVFDR
;
A
#
# COMPACT_ATOMS: atom_id res chain seq x y z
N MET A 1 -29.33 9.77 17.45
CA MET A 1 -29.12 8.84 16.32
C MET A 1 -28.65 9.70 15.14
N VAL A 2 -27.40 9.54 14.71
CA VAL A 2 -26.88 10.29 13.55
C VAL A 2 -27.46 9.65 12.29
N ARG A 3 -28.01 10.45 11.38
CA ARG A 3 -28.62 9.98 10.14
C ARG A 3 -27.90 10.63 8.96
N LEU A 4 -27.26 9.81 8.14
CA LEU A 4 -26.58 10.29 6.93
C LEU A 4 -27.59 10.76 5.89
N LEU A 5 -27.15 11.67 5.04
CA LEU A 5 -27.91 12.11 3.89
C LEU A 5 -28.07 10.96 2.87
N PRO A 6 -29.20 10.87 2.14
CA PRO A 6 -29.39 9.84 1.12
C PRO A 6 -28.29 9.79 0.06
N GLN A 7 -27.72 10.96 -0.29
CA GLN A 7 -26.61 11.05 -1.23
C GLN A 7 -25.34 10.38 -0.70
N THR A 8 -25.07 10.46 0.60
CA THR A 8 -23.92 9.83 1.24
C THR A 8 -24.01 8.31 1.15
N TYR A 9 -25.18 7.74 1.43
CA TYR A 9 -25.41 6.29 1.25
C TYR A 9 -25.18 5.86 -0.20
N ARG A 10 -25.66 6.63 -1.18
CA ARG A 10 -25.45 6.32 -2.59
C ARG A 10 -23.96 6.30 -2.96
N ILE A 11 -23.19 7.30 -2.52
CA ILE A 11 -21.75 7.40 -2.83
C ILE A 11 -20.96 6.29 -2.13
N LEU A 12 -21.30 5.94 -0.89
CA LEU A 12 -20.72 4.78 -0.20
C LEU A 12 -20.96 3.48 -0.99
N ALA A 13 -22.20 3.25 -1.43
CA ALA A 13 -22.55 2.06 -2.20
C ALA A 13 -21.83 2.01 -3.58
N GLU A 14 -21.69 3.15 -4.26
CA GLU A 14 -20.93 3.25 -5.52
C GLU A 14 -19.45 2.90 -5.33
N ALA A 15 -18.86 3.35 -4.22
CA ALA A 15 -17.49 3.04 -3.88
C ALA A 15 -17.31 1.56 -3.50
N GLU A 16 -18.21 0.98 -2.70
CA GLU A 16 -18.22 -0.46 -2.37
C GLU A 16 -18.38 -1.33 -3.62
N GLN A 17 -19.24 -0.94 -4.57
CA GLN A 17 -19.34 -1.60 -5.87
C GLN A 17 -18.03 -1.52 -6.65
N ALA A 18 -17.33 -0.38 -6.62
CA ALA A 18 -16.06 -0.21 -7.31
C ALA A 18 -14.96 -1.11 -6.72
N ILE A 19 -14.96 -1.30 -5.38
CA ILE A 19 -14.07 -2.25 -4.70
C ILE A 19 -14.32 -3.67 -5.19
N GLY A 20 -15.58 -4.13 -5.22
CA GLY A 20 -15.91 -5.47 -5.70
C GLY A 20 -15.50 -5.72 -7.16
N ARG A 21 -15.63 -4.70 -8.02
CA ARG A 21 -15.13 -4.78 -9.41
C ARG A 21 -13.61 -4.88 -9.49
N LEU A 22 -12.90 -4.14 -8.64
CA LEU A 22 -11.45 -4.20 -8.57
C LEU A 22 -10.97 -5.57 -8.09
N ASP A 23 -11.56 -6.11 -7.02
CA ASP A 23 -11.14 -7.41 -6.46
C ASP A 23 -11.31 -8.54 -7.49
N GLU A 24 -12.45 -8.56 -8.19
CA GLU A 24 -12.73 -9.53 -9.26
C GLU A 24 -11.72 -9.41 -10.41
N ALA A 25 -11.44 -8.19 -10.87
CA ALA A 25 -10.50 -7.97 -11.96
C ALA A 25 -9.08 -8.40 -11.57
N ALA A 26 -8.65 -8.09 -10.34
CA ALA A 26 -7.35 -8.51 -9.82
C ALA A 26 -7.25 -10.03 -9.65
N ALA A 27 -8.35 -10.71 -9.27
CA ALA A 27 -8.38 -12.16 -9.13
C ALA A 27 -8.22 -12.91 -10.47
N ARG A 28 -8.59 -12.29 -11.60
CA ARG A 28 -8.41 -12.85 -12.95
C ARG A 28 -7.00 -12.72 -13.51
N LEU A 29 -6.15 -11.89 -12.92
CA LEU A 29 -4.81 -11.66 -13.43
C LEU A 29 -3.87 -12.85 -13.20
N PRO A 30 -3.06 -13.25 -14.22
CA PRO A 30 -2.07 -14.31 -14.05
C PRO A 30 -0.99 -14.01 -13.00
N ASN A 31 -0.56 -12.74 -12.89
CA ASN A 31 0.38 -12.29 -11.86
C ASN A 31 -0.29 -11.27 -10.92
N ARG A 32 -1.15 -11.79 -10.03
CA ARG A 32 -1.77 -10.99 -8.96
C ARG A 32 -0.72 -10.43 -7.99
N ALA A 33 0.29 -11.21 -7.63
CA ALA A 33 1.31 -10.81 -6.66
C ALA A 33 2.10 -9.56 -7.09
N GLY A 34 2.41 -9.44 -8.39
CA GLY A 34 3.04 -8.24 -8.96
C GLY A 34 2.19 -7.00 -8.76
N LEU A 35 0.89 -7.07 -9.11
CA LEU A 35 -0.05 -5.96 -8.91
C LEU A 35 -0.12 -5.52 -7.44
N VAL A 36 -0.23 -6.50 -6.53
CA VAL A 36 -0.28 -6.27 -5.09
C VAL A 36 0.97 -5.54 -4.62
N ARG A 37 2.15 -6.00 -5.03
CA ARG A 37 3.41 -5.38 -4.63
C ARG A 37 3.51 -3.93 -5.12
N LEU A 38 3.10 -3.66 -6.36
CA LEU A 38 3.08 -2.29 -6.90
C LEU A 38 2.13 -1.37 -6.13
N ALA A 39 0.95 -1.87 -5.73
CA ALA A 39 0.03 -1.10 -4.90
C ALA A 39 0.62 -0.81 -3.51
N GLN A 40 1.24 -1.79 -2.85
CA GLN A 40 1.92 -1.59 -1.56
C GLN A 40 3.05 -0.57 -1.65
N LEU A 41 3.92 -0.66 -2.68
CA LEU A 41 5.03 0.28 -2.86
C LEU A 41 4.55 1.72 -3.07
N ARG A 42 3.49 1.89 -3.87
CA ARG A 42 2.87 3.21 -4.09
C ARG A 42 2.24 3.76 -2.82
N ASP A 43 1.61 2.91 -2.01
CA ASP A 43 1.05 3.28 -0.71
C ASP A 43 2.16 3.71 0.27
N VAL A 44 3.22 2.92 0.38
CA VAL A 44 4.38 3.21 1.25
C VAL A 44 5.01 4.55 0.86
N HIS A 45 5.23 4.77 -0.44
CA HIS A 45 5.76 6.03 -0.95
C HIS A 45 4.84 7.22 -0.61
N GLY A 46 3.56 7.17 -0.98
CA GLY A 46 2.61 8.25 -0.70
C GLY A 46 2.42 8.51 0.80
N SER A 47 2.54 7.47 1.63
CA SER A 47 2.52 7.63 3.07
C SER A 47 3.79 8.26 3.63
N GLY A 48 4.94 8.03 3.00
CA GLY A 48 6.19 8.72 3.30
C GLY A 48 6.04 10.21 3.06
N GLU A 49 5.52 10.60 1.89
CA GLU A 49 5.30 12.02 1.54
C GLU A 49 4.41 12.75 2.54
N LEU A 50 3.32 12.11 2.97
CA LEU A 50 2.44 12.64 4.03
C LEU A 50 3.14 12.80 5.38
N GLY A 51 4.16 11.99 5.65
CA GLY A 51 5.01 12.06 6.85
C GLY A 51 6.25 12.95 6.68
N GLY A 52 6.45 13.55 5.49
CA GLY A 52 7.63 14.35 5.16
C GLY A 52 8.89 13.55 4.79
N VAL A 53 8.76 12.24 4.57
CA VAL A 53 9.83 11.38 4.07
C VAL A 53 9.69 11.25 2.55
N PHE A 54 10.64 11.81 1.81
CA PHE A 54 10.66 11.78 0.35
C PHE A 54 11.74 10.79 -0.13
N GLY A 55 11.44 10.03 -1.18
CA GLY A 55 12.38 9.15 -1.85
C GLY A 55 11.80 8.74 -3.20
N ALA A 56 12.65 8.44 -4.18
CA ALA A 56 12.15 8.10 -5.51
C ALA A 56 11.46 6.73 -5.52
N LEU A 57 10.31 6.62 -6.18
CA LEU A 57 9.57 5.37 -6.29
C LEU A 57 10.38 4.27 -7.00
N ARG A 58 11.24 4.66 -7.97
CA ARG A 58 12.21 3.77 -8.63
C ARG A 58 13.24 3.20 -7.64
N GLU A 59 13.72 4.01 -6.71
CA GLU A 59 14.68 3.56 -5.69
C GLU A 59 14.01 2.56 -4.74
N LEU A 60 12.77 2.83 -4.33
CA LEU A 60 12.01 1.92 -3.49
C LEU A 60 11.74 0.58 -4.19
N LEU A 61 11.40 0.59 -5.48
CA LEU A 61 11.33 -0.62 -6.30
C LEU A 61 12.65 -1.40 -6.28
N LEU A 62 13.77 -0.73 -6.55
CA LEU A 62 15.09 -1.36 -6.57
C LEU A 62 15.48 -1.96 -5.21
N ALA A 63 15.16 -1.26 -4.12
CA ALA A 63 15.39 -1.73 -2.77
C ALA A 63 14.51 -2.93 -2.39
N ASP A 64 13.43 -3.18 -3.12
CA ASP A 64 12.55 -4.34 -2.95
C ASP A 64 13.09 -5.61 -3.63
N LEU A 65 14.12 -5.50 -4.48
CA LEU A 65 14.74 -6.66 -5.11
C LEU A 65 15.54 -7.50 -4.10
N PRO A 66 15.49 -8.84 -4.19
CA PRO A 66 16.26 -9.71 -3.33
C PRO A 66 17.76 -9.65 -3.66
N GLY A 67 18.57 -9.50 -2.62
CA GLY A 67 20.01 -9.31 -2.70
C GLY A 67 20.37 -7.84 -2.89
N ASN A 68 21.35 -7.35 -2.12
CA ASN A 68 21.81 -5.96 -2.09
C ASN A 68 22.51 -5.52 -3.39
N ALA A 69 21.86 -5.68 -4.53
CA ALA A 69 22.41 -5.39 -5.86
C ALA A 69 22.35 -3.88 -6.13
N GLY A 70 23.31 -3.13 -5.60
CA GLY A 70 23.40 -1.69 -5.85
C GLY A 70 22.17 -0.92 -5.36
N THR A 71 21.57 -1.38 -4.26
CA THR A 71 20.42 -0.70 -3.63
C THR A 71 20.77 0.77 -3.41
N PRO A 72 20.00 1.71 -3.97
CA PRO A 72 20.09 3.12 -3.58
C PRO A 72 19.98 3.22 -2.05
N GLU A 73 20.51 4.29 -1.45
CA GLU A 73 20.25 4.60 -0.04
C GLU A 73 18.77 5.00 0.12
N VAL A 74 17.87 4.01 0.07
CA VAL A 74 16.46 4.21 0.39
C VAL A 74 16.34 4.37 1.89
N ASP A 75 15.55 5.36 2.30
CA ASP A 75 15.19 5.59 3.69
C ASP A 75 14.75 4.28 4.37
N LEU A 76 15.40 3.98 5.50
CA LEU A 76 15.16 2.73 6.23
C LEU A 76 13.72 2.65 6.74
N GLY A 77 13.07 3.79 7.02
CA GLY A 77 11.67 3.88 7.42
C GLY A 77 10.72 3.38 6.34
N LEU A 78 10.94 3.69 5.06
CA LEU A 78 10.11 3.17 3.97
C LEU A 78 10.22 1.64 3.85
N ARG A 79 11.43 1.09 3.99
CA ARG A 79 11.64 -0.38 3.98
C ARG A 79 10.98 -1.07 5.17
N ARG A 80 11.06 -0.47 6.36
CA ARG A 80 10.38 -0.96 7.56
C ARG A 80 8.87 -0.89 7.41
N TYR A 81 8.35 0.16 6.77
CA TYR A 81 6.92 0.26 6.53
C TYR A 81 6.40 -0.80 5.56
N LEU A 82 7.14 -1.08 4.49
CA LEU A 82 6.81 -2.16 3.57
C LEU A 82 6.77 -3.52 4.30
N ARG A 83 7.74 -3.77 5.18
CA ARG A 83 7.75 -4.98 6.02
C ARG A 83 6.56 -5.03 6.99
N ALA A 84 6.27 -3.92 7.67
CA ALA A 84 5.12 -3.83 8.58
C ALA A 84 3.79 -4.08 7.84
N ASN A 85 3.66 -3.60 6.60
CA ASN A 85 2.51 -3.88 5.74
C ASN A 85 2.39 -5.40 5.45
N ASP A 86 3.47 -6.04 5.03
CA ASP A 86 3.50 -7.48 4.73
C ASP A 86 3.11 -8.34 5.96
N GLU A 87 3.68 -8.03 7.11
CA GLU A 87 3.36 -8.69 8.39
C GLU A 87 1.89 -8.48 8.80
N ALA A 88 1.37 -7.25 8.69
CA ALA A 88 -0.01 -6.94 9.06
C ALA A 88 -1.03 -7.65 8.16
N VAL A 89 -0.75 -7.71 6.85
CA VAL A 89 -1.61 -8.42 5.89
C VAL A 89 -1.60 -9.92 6.16
N ALA A 90 -0.43 -10.50 6.46
CA ALA A 90 -0.33 -11.92 6.84
C ALA A 90 -1.10 -12.22 8.12
N TRP A 91 -0.99 -11.36 9.14
CA TRP A 91 -1.72 -11.47 10.41
C TRP A 91 -3.24 -11.48 10.22
N VAL A 92 -3.78 -10.50 9.49
CA VAL A 92 -5.24 -10.40 9.25
C VAL A 92 -5.75 -11.60 8.44
N ARG A 93 -4.97 -12.09 7.46
CA ARG A 93 -5.31 -13.29 6.69
C ARG A 93 -5.34 -14.57 7.52
N ALA A 94 -4.50 -14.64 8.55
CA ALA A 94 -4.51 -15.75 9.51
C ALA A 94 -5.69 -15.67 10.49
N GLY A 95 -6.53 -14.65 10.39
CA GLY A 95 -7.70 -14.43 11.25
C GLY A 95 -7.44 -13.53 12.44
N GLY A 96 -6.23 -12.99 12.56
CA GLY A 96 -5.83 -12.11 13.65
C GLY A 96 -6.64 -10.81 13.73
N LEU A 97 -6.78 -10.29 14.95
CA LEU A 97 -7.58 -9.10 15.23
C LEU A 97 -6.86 -7.80 14.83
N ILE A 98 -7.63 -6.80 14.41
CA ILE A 98 -7.14 -5.44 14.13
C ILE A 98 -7.42 -4.58 15.37
N ASN A 99 -6.40 -4.41 16.22
CA ASN A 99 -6.51 -3.68 17.47
C ASN A 99 -5.21 -2.89 17.78
N LEU A 100 -5.18 -2.19 18.92
CA LEU A 100 -4.00 -1.41 19.31
C LEU A 100 -2.79 -2.26 19.71
N THR A 101 -2.96 -3.53 20.08
CA THR A 101 -1.83 -4.45 20.31
C THR A 101 -1.10 -4.71 19.00
N LEU A 102 -1.81 -5.04 17.92
CA LEU A 102 -1.23 -5.17 16.58
C LEU A 102 -0.50 -3.88 16.19
N PHE A 103 -1.12 -2.73 16.38
CA PHE A 103 -0.53 -1.45 15.96
C PHE A 103 0.69 -1.05 16.81
N SER A 104 0.73 -1.40 18.09
CA SER A 104 1.92 -1.29 18.94
C SER A 104 3.09 -2.13 18.39
N ARG A 105 2.82 -3.39 18.00
CA ARG A 105 3.84 -4.28 17.41
C ARG A 105 4.33 -3.80 16.05
N LEU A 106 3.42 -3.33 15.18
CA LEU A 106 3.79 -2.72 13.91
C LEU A 106 4.63 -1.44 14.11
N GLY A 107 4.30 -0.64 15.13
CA GLY A 107 5.12 0.51 15.54
C GLY A 107 6.56 0.11 15.86
N SER A 108 6.77 -1.01 16.57
CA SER A 108 8.11 -1.53 16.87
C SER A 108 8.90 -1.93 15.62
N ILE A 109 8.23 -2.44 14.58
CA ILE A 109 8.87 -2.72 13.27
C ILE A 109 9.27 -1.41 12.57
N LEU A 110 8.39 -0.41 12.60
CA LEU A 110 8.64 0.91 12.01
C LEU A 110 9.82 1.63 12.69
N ASP A 111 9.93 1.51 14.01
CA ASP A 111 11.07 2.02 14.79
C ASP A 111 12.36 1.22 14.55
N GLY A 112 12.26 0.01 13.98
CA GLY A 112 13.38 -0.92 13.82
C GLY A 112 13.78 -1.62 15.12
N ALA A 113 12.92 -1.59 16.13
CA ALA A 113 13.09 -2.33 17.38
C ALA A 113 12.72 -3.82 17.22
N ALA A 114 11.99 -4.17 16.16
CA ALA A 114 11.62 -5.54 15.83
C ALA A 114 11.72 -5.80 14.32
N ASP A 115 12.00 -7.04 13.95
CA ASP A 115 12.07 -7.47 12.55
C ASP A 115 10.77 -8.12 12.04
N SER A 116 9.85 -8.52 12.92
CA SER A 116 8.55 -9.16 12.62
C SER A 116 7.57 -8.92 13.78
N LEU A 117 6.29 -9.30 13.61
CA LEU A 117 5.28 -9.18 14.68
C LEU A 117 5.58 -10.09 15.89
N GLY A 118 6.31 -11.19 15.69
CA GLY A 118 6.49 -12.23 16.70
C GLY A 118 5.21 -13.02 16.95
N HIS A 119 5.14 -13.68 18.11
CA HIS A 119 3.91 -14.32 18.57
C HIS A 119 3.02 -13.26 19.24
N ILE A 120 1.76 -13.19 18.82
CA ILE A 120 0.73 -12.37 19.46
C ILE A 120 -0.33 -13.36 19.93
N ASP A 121 -0.49 -13.47 21.24
CA ASP A 121 -1.55 -14.28 21.83
C ASP A 121 -2.85 -13.45 21.88
N ASP A 122 -4.00 -14.06 21.58
CA ASP A 122 -5.28 -13.33 21.51
C ASP A 122 -5.73 -12.83 22.90
N ASP A 123 -5.27 -13.49 23.97
CA ASP A 123 -5.51 -13.12 25.37
C ASP A 123 -4.51 -12.07 25.90
N GLU A 124 -3.45 -11.75 25.14
CA GLU A 124 -2.50 -10.69 25.49
C GLU A 124 -3.02 -9.31 25.05
N VAL A 125 -3.85 -8.70 25.90
CA VAL A 125 -4.03 -7.24 25.94
C VAL A 125 -2.72 -6.52 26.38
N MET A 126 -1.61 -7.26 26.51
CA MET A 126 -0.36 -6.82 27.12
C MET A 126 0.46 -5.87 26.24
N GLU A 127 0.87 -4.78 26.90
CA GLU A 127 1.86 -3.78 26.49
C GLU A 127 1.58 -3.02 25.18
N ILE A 128 0.41 -2.39 25.11
CA ILE A 128 0.24 -1.25 24.20
C ILE A 128 1.25 -0.17 24.62
N ALA A 129 2.21 0.13 23.73
CA ALA A 129 3.16 1.22 23.90
C ALA A 129 2.45 2.55 23.61
N TRP A 130 1.64 3.00 24.58
CA TRP A 130 0.89 4.25 24.47
C TRP A 130 1.82 5.43 24.24
N ARG A 131 1.39 6.35 23.39
CA ARG A 131 2.09 7.62 23.18
C ARG A 131 2.20 8.38 24.50
N THR A 132 3.43 8.78 24.85
CA THR A 132 3.75 9.53 26.08
C THR A 132 3.95 11.02 25.85
N GLY A 133 4.25 11.44 24.61
CA GLY A 133 4.44 12.84 24.21
C GLY A 133 3.24 13.45 23.47
N PRO A 134 3.28 14.74 23.13
CA PRO A 134 2.27 15.36 22.28
C PRO A 134 2.24 14.69 20.90
N GLY A 135 1.05 14.56 20.32
CA GLY A 135 0.85 14.13 18.93
C GLY A 135 0.11 15.22 18.16
N TRP A 136 0.28 15.27 16.85
CA TRP A 136 -0.39 16.24 16.00
C TRP A 136 -0.56 15.70 14.58
N LEU A 137 -1.46 16.33 13.83
CA LEU A 137 -1.58 16.21 12.38
C LEU A 137 -1.12 17.52 11.76
N GLY A 138 -0.34 17.45 10.67
CA GLY A 138 0.10 18.64 9.94
C GLY A 138 1.50 18.54 9.34
N GLY A 139 2.24 17.48 9.62
CA GLY A 139 3.58 17.27 9.07
C GLY A 139 4.56 16.81 10.14
N PRO A 140 5.85 16.67 9.78
CA PRO A 140 6.88 16.19 10.69
C PRO A 140 7.23 17.19 11.80
N ASP A 141 7.01 18.50 11.57
CA ASP A 141 7.30 19.54 12.55
C ASP A 141 6.02 19.95 13.30
N PRO A 142 6.06 20.08 14.65
CA PRO A 142 4.93 20.61 15.42
C PRO A 142 4.44 21.99 14.95
N ARG A 143 5.29 22.78 14.29
CA ARG A 143 4.93 24.10 13.76
C ARG A 143 4.00 24.04 12.54
N ASP A 144 3.98 22.91 11.85
CA ASP A 144 3.08 22.65 10.72
C ASP A 144 1.74 22.07 11.18
N ALA A 145 1.58 21.81 12.49
CA ALA A 145 0.39 21.22 13.06
C ALA A 145 -0.86 22.08 12.81
N TYR A 146 -1.87 21.48 12.18
CA TYR A 146 -3.21 22.07 12.09
C TYR A 146 -4.18 21.50 13.13
N LEU A 147 -3.84 20.36 13.73
CA LEU A 147 -4.64 19.72 14.78
C LEU A 147 -3.72 19.02 15.80
N VAL A 148 -3.94 19.29 17.08
CA VAL A 148 -3.28 18.58 18.19
C VAL A 148 -4.11 17.35 18.53
N ALA A 149 -3.46 16.19 18.64
CA ALA A 149 -4.10 14.94 19.01
C ALA A 149 -4.47 14.92 20.50
N VAL A 150 -5.31 13.96 20.90
CA VAL A 150 -5.72 13.79 22.31
C VAL A 150 -4.49 13.68 23.22
N PRO A 151 -4.41 14.42 24.34
CA PRO A 151 -3.26 14.35 25.24
C PRO A 151 -3.03 12.93 25.80
N PRO A 152 -1.78 12.53 26.08
CA PRO A 152 -1.48 11.29 26.78
C PRO A 152 -2.21 11.19 28.13
N GLY A 153 -2.72 10.01 28.47
CA GLY A 153 -3.39 9.74 29.74
C GLY A 153 -4.60 8.82 29.62
N ALA A 154 -5.41 8.79 30.68
CA ALA A 154 -6.55 7.89 30.79
C ALA A 154 -7.60 8.07 29.67
N GLU A 155 -7.79 9.31 29.19
CA GLU A 155 -8.73 9.61 28.11
C GLU A 155 -8.28 9.00 26.77
N LEU A 156 -6.99 9.15 26.42
CA LEU A 156 -6.41 8.53 25.24
C LEU A 156 -6.50 7.01 25.31
N GLN A 157 -6.16 6.43 26.47
CA GLN A 157 -6.23 4.99 26.69
C GLN A 157 -7.66 4.46 26.54
N THR A 158 -8.62 5.10 27.21
CA THR A 158 -10.03 4.73 27.13
C THR A 158 -10.55 4.83 25.70
N SER A 159 -10.28 5.95 25.02
CA SER A 159 -10.72 6.18 23.64
C SER A 159 -10.06 5.21 22.65
N GLY A 160 -8.79 4.87 22.88
CA GLY A 160 -8.07 3.88 22.08
C GLY A 160 -8.63 2.46 22.24
N MET A 161 -9.01 2.08 23.47
CA MET A 161 -9.69 0.80 23.70
C MET A 161 -11.09 0.78 23.08
N GLN A 162 -11.82 1.90 23.13
CA GLN A 162 -13.09 2.06 22.42
C GLN A 162 -12.92 1.95 20.90
N TRP A 163 -11.84 2.49 20.34
CA TRP A 163 -11.51 2.30 18.94
C TRP A 163 -11.29 0.82 18.59
N SER A 164 -10.54 0.07 19.42
CA SER A 164 -10.36 -1.37 19.19
C SER A 164 -11.70 -2.13 19.25
N ALA A 165 -12.56 -1.78 20.20
CA ALA A 165 -13.91 -2.34 20.29
C ALA A 165 -14.79 -1.95 19.09
N TRP A 166 -14.68 -0.73 18.56
CA TRP A 166 -15.38 -0.28 17.35
C TRP A 166 -15.04 -1.14 16.14
N VAL A 167 -13.76 -1.43 15.94
CA VAL A 167 -13.28 -2.25 14.82
C VAL A 167 -13.90 -3.65 14.84
N ASP A 168 -14.18 -4.20 16.02
CA ASP A 168 -14.78 -5.53 16.20
C ASP A 168 -16.30 -5.50 16.51
N SER A 169 -16.93 -4.32 16.51
CA SER A 169 -18.27 -4.11 17.09
C SER A 169 -19.44 -4.75 16.33
N GLY A 170 -19.22 -5.35 15.16
CA GLY A 170 -20.29 -5.88 14.31
C GLY A 170 -21.30 -4.82 13.85
N CYS A 171 -20.94 -3.53 13.88
CA CYS A 171 -21.84 -2.42 13.57
C CYS A 171 -22.50 -2.57 12.18
N GLU A 172 -23.81 -2.36 12.11
CA GLU A 172 -24.62 -2.49 10.87
C GLU A 172 -24.50 -1.28 9.91
N ALA A 173 -23.61 -0.32 10.18
CA ALA A 173 -23.34 0.77 9.25
C ALA A 173 -22.68 0.25 7.96
N PRO A 174 -22.81 0.98 6.83
CA PRO A 174 -22.10 0.64 5.59
C PRO A 174 -20.60 0.43 5.84
N LEU A 175 -20.01 -0.56 5.18
CA LEU A 175 -18.62 -0.96 5.40
C LEU A 175 -17.68 0.24 5.30
N LEU A 176 -17.78 1.01 4.22
CA LEU A 176 -16.90 2.16 4.04
C LEU A 176 -17.12 3.27 5.06
N ALA A 177 -18.32 3.40 5.63
CA ALA A 177 -18.53 4.34 6.72
C ALA A 177 -17.79 3.90 7.99
N ARG A 178 -17.82 2.60 8.31
CA ARG A 178 -17.08 2.04 9.46
C ARG A 178 -15.58 2.22 9.31
N VAL A 179 -15.05 1.88 8.13
CA VAL A 179 -13.62 2.00 7.82
C VAL A 179 -13.18 3.46 7.85
N ALA A 180 -13.95 4.37 7.24
CA ALA A 180 -13.63 5.80 7.27
C ALA A 180 -13.57 6.36 8.69
N LEU A 181 -14.54 5.99 9.54
CA LEU A 181 -14.58 6.45 10.94
C LEU A 181 -13.49 5.82 11.79
N GLY A 182 -13.18 4.54 11.57
CA GLY A 182 -12.04 3.89 12.20
C GLY A 182 -10.72 4.57 11.83
N HIS A 183 -10.54 4.95 10.57
CA HIS A 183 -9.38 5.72 10.10
C HIS A 183 -9.32 7.10 10.77
N TYR A 184 -10.40 7.89 10.66
CA TYR A 184 -10.51 9.22 11.26
C TYR A 184 -10.16 9.21 12.75
N GLN A 185 -10.83 8.34 13.51
CA GLN A 185 -10.69 8.29 14.96
C GLN A 185 -9.27 7.89 15.34
N LEU A 186 -8.66 6.92 14.65
CA LEU A 186 -7.30 6.52 14.93
C LEU A 186 -6.29 7.64 14.62
N SER A 187 -6.48 8.38 13.53
CA SER A 187 -5.63 9.52 13.19
C SER A 187 -5.71 10.61 14.25
N VAL A 188 -6.91 10.99 14.70
CA VAL A 188 -7.11 12.09 15.68
C VAL A 188 -6.69 11.68 17.09
N LEU A 189 -6.91 10.42 17.49
CA LEU A 189 -6.43 9.92 18.78
C LEU A 189 -4.89 9.80 18.78
N SER A 190 -4.32 9.29 17.69
CA SER A 190 -2.90 8.97 17.57
C SER A 190 -2.35 8.21 18.80
N PRO A 191 -2.89 7.03 19.16
CA PRO A 191 -2.65 6.38 20.45
C PRO A 191 -1.27 5.73 20.60
N VAL A 192 -0.63 5.37 19.49
CA VAL A 192 0.67 4.70 19.43
C VAL A 192 1.62 5.46 18.50
N ALA A 193 2.90 5.11 18.52
CA ALA A 193 3.88 5.62 17.55
C ALA A 193 3.43 5.30 16.10
N HIS A 194 3.83 6.16 15.15
CA HIS A 194 3.50 6.00 13.72
C HIS A 194 1.99 5.88 13.39
N ALA A 195 1.10 6.34 14.27
CA ALA A 195 -0.35 6.25 14.07
C ALA A 195 -0.83 6.87 12.74
N GLY A 196 -0.11 7.84 12.18
CA GLY A 196 -0.33 8.33 10.82
C GLY A 196 -0.26 7.20 9.78
N HIS A 197 0.88 6.50 9.68
CA HIS A 197 1.06 5.36 8.77
C HIS A 197 0.08 4.23 9.07
N LEU A 198 -0.08 3.89 10.34
CA LEU A 198 -0.94 2.79 10.78
C LEU A 198 -2.43 3.07 10.53
N SER A 199 -2.87 4.32 10.64
CA SER A 199 -4.26 4.70 10.32
C SER A 199 -4.59 4.58 8.84
N ARG A 200 -3.62 4.76 7.94
CA ARG A 200 -3.81 4.53 6.51
C ARG A 200 -3.75 3.04 6.17
N LEU A 201 -2.79 2.32 6.77
CA LEU A 201 -2.71 0.86 6.66
C LEU A 201 -4.00 0.17 7.14
N TYR A 202 -4.60 0.67 8.24
CA TYR A 202 -5.88 0.19 8.78
C TYR A 202 -6.97 0.08 7.71
N ILE A 203 -7.06 1.05 6.78
CA ILE A 203 -8.10 1.06 5.73
C ILE A 203 -8.04 -0.24 4.92
N THR A 204 -6.85 -0.59 4.46
CA THR A 204 -6.61 -1.79 3.67
C THR A 204 -6.84 -3.06 4.50
N LEU A 205 -6.34 -3.09 5.75
CA LEU A 205 -6.54 -4.24 6.64
C LEU A 205 -8.01 -4.50 6.93
N ALA A 206 -8.79 -3.45 7.18
CA ALA A 206 -10.22 -3.56 7.47
C ALA A 206 -11.00 -4.07 6.25
N LEU A 207 -10.68 -3.59 5.03
CA LEU A 207 -11.29 -4.10 3.80
C LEU A 207 -10.97 -5.59 3.56
N ILE A 208 -9.76 -6.03 3.92
CA ILE A 208 -9.37 -7.44 3.83
C ILE A 208 -10.11 -8.29 4.87
N ARG A 209 -10.16 -7.83 6.12
CA ARG A 209 -10.84 -8.53 7.22
C ARG A 209 -12.32 -8.76 6.93
N GLU A 210 -12.96 -7.79 6.28
CA GLU A 210 -14.39 -7.82 5.92
C GLU A 210 -14.66 -8.54 4.59
N GLY A 211 -13.61 -9.03 3.91
CA GLY A 211 -13.73 -9.78 2.66
C GLY A 211 -14.10 -8.93 1.43
N ALA A 212 -14.04 -7.60 1.54
CA ALA A 212 -14.28 -6.70 0.41
C ALA A 212 -13.10 -6.68 -0.58
N LEU A 213 -11.88 -6.92 -0.07
CA LEU A 213 -10.68 -7.13 -0.87
C LEU A 213 -9.98 -8.41 -0.40
N ALA A 214 -9.47 -9.23 -1.31
CA ALA A 214 -8.61 -10.35 -0.92
C ALA A 214 -7.14 -9.94 -0.73
N ASP A 215 -6.71 -8.83 -1.32
CA ASP A 215 -5.33 -8.35 -1.34
C ASP A 215 -5.23 -6.82 -1.16
N PRO A 216 -4.08 -6.28 -0.69
CA PRO A 216 -3.86 -4.85 -0.51
C PRO A 216 -3.66 -4.14 -1.88
N LEU A 217 -4.76 -3.89 -2.58
CA LEU A 217 -4.77 -3.36 -3.95
C LEU A 217 -4.93 -1.83 -4.03
N LEU A 218 -5.20 -1.15 -2.92
CA LEU A 218 -5.49 0.27 -2.88
C LEU A 218 -4.31 1.06 -2.29
N PRO A 219 -3.57 1.85 -3.09
CA PRO A 219 -2.59 2.79 -2.57
C PRO A 219 -3.27 4.04 -2.01
N VAL A 220 -3.89 3.90 -0.85
CA VAL A 220 -4.72 4.96 -0.25
C VAL A 220 -3.91 6.21 0.07
N SER A 221 -2.69 6.02 0.58
CA SER A 221 -1.81 7.10 0.97
C SER A 221 -1.35 7.95 -0.22
N GLU A 222 -1.18 7.33 -1.38
CA GLU A 222 -0.87 8.03 -2.64
C GLU A 222 -2.00 8.99 -3.05
N TRP A 223 -3.27 8.56 -2.92
CA TRP A 223 -4.40 9.43 -3.22
C TRP A 223 -4.53 10.54 -2.18
N LEU A 224 -4.38 10.22 -0.90
CA LEU A 224 -4.43 11.22 0.19
C LEU A 224 -3.31 12.27 0.06
N SER A 225 -2.09 11.88 -0.34
CA SER A 225 -0.97 12.80 -0.59
C SER A 225 -1.34 13.86 -1.63
N ARG A 226 -1.97 13.45 -2.73
CA ARG A 226 -2.41 14.38 -3.80
C ARG A 226 -3.59 15.28 -3.41
N HIS A 227 -4.38 14.86 -2.42
CA HIS A 227 -5.54 15.59 -1.91
C HIS A 227 -5.31 16.08 -0.48
N ARG A 228 -4.05 16.37 -0.11
CA ARG A 228 -3.66 16.67 1.28
C ARG A 228 -4.40 17.86 1.89
N ASP A 229 -4.65 18.90 1.09
CA ASP A 229 -5.34 20.11 1.56
C ASP A 229 -6.83 19.83 1.79
N ASP A 230 -7.48 19.14 0.85
CA ASP A 230 -8.87 18.68 1.03
C ASP A 230 -8.98 17.73 2.24
N TYR A 231 -8.04 16.80 2.38
CA TYR A 231 -8.02 15.86 3.52
C TYR A 231 -7.90 16.61 4.84
N ARG A 232 -6.97 17.57 4.96
CA ARG A 232 -6.84 18.45 6.11
C ARG A 232 -8.16 19.16 6.41
N ASP A 233 -8.76 19.79 5.41
CA ASP A 233 -9.96 20.59 5.58
C ASP A 233 -11.15 19.72 6.01
N ARG A 234 -11.25 18.48 5.50
CA ARG A 234 -12.27 17.50 5.92
C ARG A 234 -12.08 17.00 7.35
N ILE A 235 -10.83 16.80 7.80
CA ILE A 235 -10.54 16.50 9.21
C ILE A 235 -10.97 17.67 10.10
N LEU A 236 -10.61 18.90 9.73
CA LEU A 236 -10.96 20.09 10.50
C LEU A 236 -12.47 20.34 10.56
N ASP A 237 -13.19 20.12 9.46
CA ASP A 237 -14.65 20.24 9.43
C ASP A 237 -15.32 19.16 10.30
N MET A 238 -14.78 17.94 10.35
CA MET A 238 -15.26 16.93 11.29
C MET A 238 -15.06 17.37 12.75
N VAL A 239 -13.87 17.85 13.10
CA VAL A 239 -13.53 18.28 14.47
C VAL A 239 -14.38 19.49 14.90
N HIS A 240 -14.51 20.50 14.05
CA HIS A 240 -15.16 21.76 14.42
C HIS A 240 -16.68 21.76 14.23
N LYS A 241 -17.19 21.04 13.23
CA LYS A 241 -18.60 21.10 12.82
C LYS A 241 -19.32 19.75 12.94
N GLY A 242 -18.59 18.65 13.13
CA GLY A 242 -19.16 17.30 13.08
C GLY A 242 -19.69 16.94 11.69
N ASP A 243 -19.06 17.44 10.61
CA ASP A 243 -19.50 17.20 9.22
C ASP A 243 -19.23 15.76 8.76
N LEU A 244 -20.03 14.83 9.29
CA LEU A 244 -19.92 13.41 9.01
C LEU A 244 -20.13 13.10 7.53
N ASP A 245 -21.17 13.67 6.92
CA ASP A 245 -21.50 13.45 5.52
C ASP A 245 -20.37 13.93 4.60
N GLY A 246 -19.81 15.14 4.83
CA GLY A 246 -18.73 15.67 4.00
C GLY A 246 -17.47 14.80 4.01
N PHE A 247 -17.07 14.30 5.18
CA PHE A 247 -15.92 13.40 5.29
C PHE A 247 -16.17 12.04 4.64
N LEU A 248 -17.34 11.43 4.88
CA LEU A 248 -17.68 10.14 4.28
C LEU A 248 -17.77 10.24 2.75
N VAL A 249 -18.33 11.33 2.22
CA VAL A 249 -18.36 11.60 0.77
C VAL A 249 -16.94 11.74 0.22
N PHE A 250 -16.07 12.51 0.89
CA PHE A 250 -14.67 12.66 0.48
C PHE A 250 -13.95 11.31 0.45
N PHE A 251 -14.05 10.55 1.54
CA PHE A 251 -13.40 9.25 1.69
C PHE A 251 -13.87 8.25 0.63
N ALA A 252 -15.18 8.08 0.49
CA ALA A 252 -15.77 7.15 -0.48
C ALA A 252 -15.44 7.54 -1.93
N THR A 253 -15.41 8.83 -2.24
CA THR A 253 -15.00 9.33 -3.56
C THR A 253 -13.55 8.93 -3.85
N GLY A 254 -12.64 9.13 -2.89
CA GLY A 254 -11.24 8.74 -3.05
C GLY A 254 -11.04 7.24 -3.25
N ILE A 255 -11.77 6.41 -2.49
CA ILE A 255 -11.75 4.96 -2.68
C ILE A 255 -12.29 4.56 -4.06
N ALA A 256 -13.39 5.17 -4.51
CA ALA A 256 -13.94 4.90 -5.84
C ALA A 256 -12.96 5.31 -6.96
N ASP A 257 -12.31 6.47 -6.82
CA ASP A 257 -11.31 6.95 -7.77
C ASP A 257 -10.09 6.03 -7.82
N LEU A 258 -9.58 5.59 -6.66
CA LEU A 258 -8.52 4.59 -6.57
C LEU A 258 -8.89 3.28 -7.26
N CYS A 259 -10.11 2.77 -7.00
CA CYS A 259 -10.59 1.55 -7.66
C CYS A 259 -10.63 1.71 -9.19
N ARG A 260 -11.15 2.83 -9.69
CA ARG A 260 -11.17 3.11 -11.14
C ARG A 260 -9.76 3.25 -11.72
N ASN A 261 -8.82 3.84 -10.97
CA ASN A 261 -7.43 3.97 -11.40
C ASN A 261 -6.74 2.60 -11.48
N GLN A 262 -6.94 1.75 -10.48
CA GLN A 262 -6.40 0.39 -10.45
C GLN A 262 -7.01 -0.50 -11.53
N LEU A 263 -8.31 -0.39 -11.80
CA LEU A 263 -8.94 -1.09 -12.93
C LEU A 263 -8.31 -0.70 -14.27
N ARG A 264 -8.08 0.60 -14.51
CA ARG A 264 -7.39 1.06 -15.73
C ARG A 264 -5.94 0.57 -15.80
N PHE A 265 -5.27 0.44 -14.65
CA PHE A 265 -3.92 -0.12 -14.57
C PHE A 265 -3.93 -1.61 -14.95
N ILE A 266 -4.87 -2.40 -14.42
CA ILE A 266 -5.07 -3.81 -14.77
C ILE A 266 -5.31 -3.98 -16.27
N ASP A 267 -6.21 -3.19 -16.87
CA ASP A 267 -6.50 -3.24 -18.31
C ASP A 267 -5.26 -2.95 -19.17
N ARG A 268 -4.37 -2.07 -18.71
CA ARG A 268 -3.11 -1.74 -19.40
C ARG A 268 -2.08 -2.86 -19.24
N VAL A 269 -1.95 -3.43 -18.04
CA VAL A 269 -1.12 -4.61 -17.77
C VAL A 269 -1.52 -5.78 -18.68
N GLU A 270 -2.81 -6.08 -18.82
CA GLU A 270 -3.29 -7.16 -19.70
C GLU A 270 -2.92 -6.90 -21.16
N ARG A 271 -3.04 -5.65 -21.63
CA ARG A 271 -2.67 -5.27 -22.99
C ARG A 271 -1.16 -5.42 -23.25
N ILE A 272 -0.33 -4.95 -22.32
CA ILE A 272 1.12 -5.10 -22.38
C ILE A 272 1.48 -6.59 -22.42
N SER A 273 0.86 -7.41 -21.56
CA SER A 273 1.07 -8.85 -21.55
C SER A 273 0.71 -9.51 -22.89
N ALA A 274 -0.44 -9.15 -23.47
CA ALA A 274 -0.87 -9.67 -24.77
C ALA A 274 0.11 -9.29 -25.89
N GLU A 275 0.60 -8.05 -25.88
CA GLU A 275 1.60 -7.57 -26.85
C GLU A 275 2.92 -8.32 -26.70
N HIS A 276 3.46 -8.45 -25.49
CA HIS A 276 4.68 -9.21 -25.22
C HIS A 276 4.54 -10.66 -25.66
N LEU A 277 3.40 -11.29 -25.40
CA LEU A 277 3.10 -12.66 -25.84
C LEU A 277 3.00 -12.79 -27.37
N SER A 278 2.58 -11.75 -28.10
CA SER A 278 2.56 -11.76 -29.57
C SER A 278 3.95 -11.67 -30.21
N ARG A 279 4.94 -11.11 -29.50
CA ARG A 279 6.34 -11.04 -29.95
C ARG A 279 7.05 -12.41 -29.86
N ILE A 280 6.45 -13.38 -29.15
CA ILE A 280 6.99 -14.74 -29.02
C ILE A 280 6.65 -15.54 -30.28
N GLY A 281 7.65 -15.81 -31.12
CA GLY A 281 7.47 -16.59 -32.35
C GLY A 281 6.99 -18.02 -32.10
N ARG A 282 7.81 -18.86 -31.45
CA ARG A 282 7.42 -20.22 -31.06
C ARG A 282 6.99 -20.22 -29.60
N ARG A 283 5.69 -20.41 -29.35
CA ARG A 283 5.12 -20.50 -27.99
C ARG A 283 5.59 -21.79 -27.31
N MET A 284 6.72 -21.70 -26.61
CA MET A 284 7.14 -22.71 -25.64
C MET A 284 6.55 -22.34 -24.27
N ASP A 285 6.09 -23.33 -23.51
CA ASP A 285 5.39 -23.09 -22.24
C ASP A 285 6.21 -22.27 -21.25
N GLY A 286 7.54 -22.48 -21.23
CA GLY A 286 8.46 -21.75 -20.35
C GLY A 286 8.52 -20.25 -20.62
N ILE A 287 8.67 -19.82 -21.88
CA ILE A 287 8.76 -18.39 -22.22
C ILE A 287 7.42 -17.69 -22.05
N VAL A 288 6.31 -18.37 -22.35
CA VAL A 288 4.96 -17.86 -22.13
C VAL A 288 4.69 -17.64 -20.64
N ARG A 289 5.09 -18.60 -19.78
CA ARG A 289 4.94 -18.48 -18.33
C ARG A 289 5.72 -17.30 -17.77
N VAL A 290 6.99 -17.15 -18.13
CA VAL A 290 7.82 -16.01 -17.68
C VAL A 290 7.24 -14.69 -18.19
N THR A 291 6.78 -14.63 -19.44
CA THR A 291 6.21 -13.38 -19.99
C THR A 291 4.93 -12.96 -19.24
N ARG A 292 4.09 -13.92 -18.83
CA ARG A 292 2.91 -13.62 -18.00
C ARG A 292 3.28 -13.18 -16.59
N ASP A 293 4.32 -13.78 -16.00
CA ASP A 293 4.88 -13.34 -14.72
C ASP A 293 5.35 -11.89 -14.79
N LEU A 294 5.96 -11.47 -15.90
CA LEU A 294 6.47 -10.10 -16.05
C LEU A 294 5.40 -9.03 -16.30
N ALA A 295 4.14 -9.41 -16.54
CA ALA A 295 3.07 -8.49 -16.94
C ALA A 295 2.83 -7.33 -15.95
N ALA A 296 3.03 -7.58 -14.65
CA ALA A 296 2.89 -6.60 -13.57
C ALA A 296 4.19 -6.47 -12.75
N THR A 297 5.35 -6.64 -13.38
CA THR A 297 6.65 -6.62 -12.71
C THR A 297 7.61 -5.69 -13.47
N PRO A 298 7.78 -4.43 -13.04
CA PRO A 298 8.57 -3.43 -13.77
C PRO A 298 10.06 -3.72 -13.73
N ILE A 299 10.54 -4.38 -12.69
CA ILE A 299 11.93 -4.81 -12.54
C ILE A 299 12.02 -6.22 -11.99
N THR A 300 13.05 -6.96 -12.39
CA THR A 300 13.27 -8.30 -11.87
C THR A 300 14.72 -8.77 -11.96
N THR A 301 14.99 -9.93 -11.36
CA THR A 301 16.25 -10.66 -11.50
C THR A 301 15.98 -12.09 -11.98
N ASN A 302 17.00 -12.77 -12.50
CA ASN A 302 16.88 -14.18 -12.84
C ASN A 302 16.51 -15.05 -11.63
N SER A 303 16.94 -14.67 -10.42
CA SER A 303 16.61 -15.37 -9.17
C SER A 303 15.11 -15.25 -8.83
N GLN A 304 14.55 -14.06 -8.97
CA GLN A 304 13.11 -13.84 -8.76
C GLN A 304 12.27 -14.59 -9.80
N ILE A 305 12.64 -14.54 -11.08
CA ILE A 305 11.96 -15.31 -12.13
C ILE A 305 12.02 -16.80 -11.79
N ALA A 306 13.19 -17.32 -11.40
CA ALA A 306 13.37 -18.71 -11.01
C ALA A 306 12.45 -19.12 -9.86
N GLN A 307 12.37 -18.29 -8.81
CA GLN A 307 11.51 -18.51 -7.66
C GLN A 307 10.02 -18.49 -8.04
N ARG A 308 9.53 -17.43 -8.70
CA ARG A 308 8.10 -17.27 -9.04
C ARG A 308 7.61 -18.29 -10.07
N CYS A 309 8.46 -18.63 -11.04
CA CYS A 309 8.11 -19.58 -12.09
C CYS A 309 8.46 -21.04 -11.77
N GLY A 310 9.08 -21.33 -10.62
CA GLY A 310 9.48 -22.68 -10.22
C GLY A 310 10.46 -23.34 -11.21
N ILE A 311 11.49 -22.62 -11.64
CA ILE A 311 12.53 -23.09 -12.58
C ILE A 311 13.93 -22.87 -12.03
N SER A 312 14.93 -23.49 -12.64
CA SER A 312 16.33 -23.21 -12.29
C SER A 312 16.74 -21.80 -12.71
N VAL A 313 17.68 -21.20 -11.96
CA VAL A 313 18.27 -19.88 -12.30
C VAL A 313 18.92 -19.91 -13.70
N GLN A 314 19.49 -21.04 -14.10
CA GLN A 314 20.06 -21.24 -15.44
C GLN A 314 18.99 -21.18 -16.53
N GLN A 315 17.84 -21.82 -16.30
CA GLN A 315 16.70 -21.76 -17.22
C GLN A 315 16.11 -20.35 -17.27
N ALA A 316 15.93 -19.69 -16.13
CA ALA A 316 15.49 -18.30 -16.07
C ALA A 316 16.43 -17.39 -16.89
N ALA A 317 17.74 -17.47 -16.69
CA ALA A 317 18.72 -16.69 -17.45
C ALA A 317 18.66 -16.95 -18.97
N SER A 318 18.39 -18.19 -19.40
CA SER A 318 18.19 -18.52 -20.81
C SER A 318 16.94 -17.87 -21.39
N LEU A 319 15.82 -17.91 -20.65
CA LEU A 319 14.55 -17.30 -21.05
C LEU A 319 14.66 -15.77 -21.06
N THR A 320 15.28 -15.16 -20.05
CA THR A 320 15.51 -13.71 -19.99
C THR A 320 16.32 -13.22 -21.20
N LYS A 321 17.37 -13.94 -21.62
CA LYS A 321 18.13 -13.62 -22.85
C LYS A 321 17.25 -13.67 -24.11
N GLN A 322 16.28 -14.58 -24.18
CA GLN A 322 15.33 -14.62 -25.30
C GLN A 322 14.40 -13.41 -25.25
N LEU A 323 13.86 -13.08 -24.08
CA LEU A 323 12.99 -11.92 -23.85
C LEU A 323 13.70 -10.59 -24.15
N GLN A 324 15.00 -10.49 -23.90
CA GLN A 324 15.81 -9.33 -24.29
C GLN A 324 15.88 -9.15 -25.81
N ARG A 325 16.07 -10.25 -26.56
CA ARG A 325 16.17 -10.19 -28.03
C ARG A 325 14.87 -9.72 -28.69
N ILE A 326 13.72 -9.99 -28.07
CA ILE A 326 12.40 -9.56 -28.55
C ILE A 326 11.92 -8.25 -27.87
N GLY A 327 12.79 -7.59 -27.11
CA GLY A 327 12.53 -6.28 -26.52
C GLY A 327 11.50 -6.25 -25.39
N VAL A 328 11.24 -7.38 -24.73
CA VAL A 328 10.33 -7.44 -23.56
C VAL A 328 11.04 -6.96 -22.29
N VAL A 329 12.35 -7.25 -22.16
CA VAL A 329 13.15 -6.81 -21.01
C VAL A 329 14.45 -6.16 -21.45
N ARG A 330 15.00 -5.25 -20.65
CA ARG A 330 16.29 -4.58 -20.86
C ARG A 330 17.20 -4.80 -19.65
N SER A 331 18.50 -4.99 -19.88
CA SER A 331 19.47 -5.06 -18.76
C SER A 331 19.69 -3.64 -18.23
N MET A 332 19.61 -3.47 -16.92
CA MET A 332 19.83 -2.18 -16.27
C MET A 332 21.32 -1.97 -15.95
N ASN A 333 21.99 -3.00 -15.41
CA ASN A 333 23.39 -2.88 -14.95
C ASN A 333 24.37 -3.67 -15.83
N GLY A 334 25.66 -3.31 -15.74
CA GLY A 334 26.80 -4.06 -16.29
C GLY A 334 27.16 -5.34 -15.51
N ARG A 335 28.20 -6.07 -15.96
CA ARG A 335 28.53 -7.47 -15.59
C ARG A 335 28.81 -7.77 -14.10
N ASN A 336 28.97 -6.79 -13.20
CA ASN A 336 29.54 -7.00 -11.85
C ASN A 336 28.55 -7.05 -10.67
N HIS A 337 27.24 -7.00 -10.91
CA HIS A 337 26.20 -7.15 -9.87
C HIS A 337 25.17 -8.20 -10.29
N PRO A 338 24.30 -8.69 -9.37
CA PRO A 338 23.14 -9.48 -9.77
C PRO A 338 22.42 -8.75 -10.90
N GLN A 339 22.30 -9.41 -12.06
CA GLN A 339 21.78 -8.74 -13.25
C GLN A 339 20.30 -8.38 -13.03
N VAL A 340 20.03 -7.08 -12.93
CA VAL A 340 18.69 -6.52 -12.87
C VAL A 340 18.19 -6.25 -14.29
N PHE A 341 16.94 -6.59 -14.52
CA PHE A 341 16.24 -6.37 -15.77
C PHE A 341 15.03 -5.48 -15.55
N THR A 342 14.87 -4.47 -16.38
CA THR A 342 13.65 -3.66 -16.46
C THR A 342 12.71 -4.25 -17.51
N VAL A 343 11.40 -4.08 -17.30
CA VAL A 343 10.34 -4.32 -18.27
C VAL A 343 9.81 -2.94 -18.67
N PRO A 344 10.35 -2.31 -19.73
CA PRO A 344 10.15 -0.88 -19.99
C PRO A 344 8.68 -0.47 -20.03
N ASP A 345 7.85 -1.21 -20.78
CA ASP A 345 6.43 -0.89 -20.91
C ASP A 345 5.66 -0.92 -19.56
N VAL A 346 6.08 -1.79 -18.63
CA VAL A 346 5.48 -1.89 -17.29
C VAL A 346 6.06 -0.83 -16.35
N MET A 347 7.33 -0.49 -16.50
CA MET A 347 7.97 0.60 -15.76
C MET A 347 7.31 1.94 -16.10
N ASP A 348 7.15 2.25 -17.38
CA ASP A 348 6.46 3.45 -17.84
C ASP A 348 5.03 3.52 -17.29
N LEU A 349 4.31 2.39 -17.29
CA LEU A 349 2.97 2.33 -16.74
C LEU A 349 2.93 2.58 -15.23
N PHE A 350 3.93 2.10 -14.50
CA PHE A 350 4.05 2.31 -13.06
C PHE A 350 4.32 3.79 -12.73
N GLU A 351 5.12 4.47 -13.55
CA GLU A 351 5.49 5.89 -13.39
C GLU A 351 4.41 6.86 -13.87
N LEU A 352 3.68 6.54 -14.94
CA LEU A 352 2.61 7.40 -15.48
C LEU A 352 1.45 7.64 -14.51
N ASN A 353 1.37 6.87 -13.42
CA ASN A 353 0.42 7.14 -12.34
C ASN A 353 0.94 8.13 -11.29
N TYR A 354 2.21 8.54 -11.37
CA TYR A 354 2.80 9.66 -10.64
C TYR A 354 2.76 10.93 -11.51
N PRO A 355 2.11 12.02 -11.06
CA PRO A 355 2.32 13.31 -11.68
C PRO A 355 3.69 13.80 -11.23
N THR A 356 4.68 13.55 -12.09
CA THR A 356 6.06 14.03 -11.98
C THR A 356 6.93 13.19 -11.03
N PRO A 357 7.90 12.41 -11.55
CA PRO A 357 8.97 11.88 -10.72
C PRO A 357 9.80 13.05 -10.14
N PRO A 358 10.33 12.95 -8.90
CA PRO A 358 11.27 13.93 -8.40
C PRO A 358 12.47 14.06 -9.36
N ASP A 359 13.04 15.27 -9.48
CA ASP A 359 14.24 15.51 -10.28
C ASP A 359 15.34 14.52 -9.85
N GLY A 360 15.62 13.53 -10.71
CA GLY A 360 16.60 12.47 -10.43
C GLY A 360 16.25 11.09 -10.98
N ASP A 361 14.99 10.80 -11.31
CA ASP A 361 14.58 9.44 -11.72
C ASP A 361 15.30 8.93 -12.97
N ASP A 362 15.58 9.80 -13.95
CA ASP A 362 16.33 9.43 -15.15
C ASP A 362 17.79 9.06 -14.83
N GLU A 363 18.38 9.64 -13.79
CA GLU A 363 19.78 9.36 -13.40
C GLU A 363 19.94 8.05 -12.62
N VAL A 364 18.86 7.45 -12.09
CA VAL A 364 18.92 6.22 -11.28
C VAL A 364 19.23 4.97 -12.15
N PHE A 365 18.84 4.99 -13.43
CA PHE A 365 19.08 3.88 -14.36
C PHE A 365 20.22 4.11 -15.34
N ASP A 366 20.77 5.32 -15.40
CA ASP A 366 21.89 5.70 -16.26
C ASP A 366 23.26 5.65 -15.54
N ARG A 367 23.31 5.22 -14.27
CA ARG A 367 24.54 5.08 -13.47
C ARG A 367 25.08 3.65 -13.36
#